data_AF-A0A3N5L8U3-F1
#
_entry.id   AF-A0A3N5L8U3-F1
#
_cell.length_a   1.000
_cell.length_b   1.000
_cell.length_c   1.000
_cell.angle_alpha   90.00
_cell.angle_beta   90.00
_cell.angle_gamma   90.00
#
_symmetry.space_group_name_H-M   'P 1'
#
loop_
_entity.id
_entity.type
_entity.pdbx_description
1 polymer ?
#
loop_
_entity_poly.entity_id
_entity_poly.type
_entity_poly.pdbx_seq_one_letter_code
_entity_poly.pdbx_strand_id
1 'polypeptide(L)'
;MSLADRVKAAKAADATVDGHREETRQELRRKLHYKVVEGLGPTLYDRQMSDAEMKLRVMEMLEWALDQEQSVPLSRADRLALLQEIADDVLGYGPIDPFLADPEITEVMVNGPHSVWVERHGK
;
A
#
# COMPACT_ATOMS: atom_id res chain seq x y z
N MET A 1 45.44 -1.21 -2.43
CA MET A 1 44.08 -0.76 -2.11
C MET A 1 44.10 -0.09 -0.75
N SER A 2 43.54 1.11 -0.64
CA SER A 2 43.46 1.86 0.62
C SER A 2 42.34 1.31 1.51
N LEU A 3 42.45 1.52 2.82
CA LEU A 3 41.38 1.23 3.78
C LEU A 3 40.09 2.00 3.44
N ALA A 4 40.24 3.21 2.87
CA ALA A 4 39.13 4.04 2.41
C ALA A 4 38.36 3.41 1.24
N ASP A 5 39.05 2.73 0.32
CA ASP A 5 38.42 2.06 -0.83
C ASP A 5 37.56 0.88 -0.38
N ARG A 6 38.02 0.14 0.64
CA ARG A 6 37.28 -0.99 1.22
C ARG A 6 36.01 -0.55 1.94
N VAL A 7 36.07 0.57 2.68
CA VAL A 7 34.89 1.13 3.37
C VAL A 7 33.87 1.66 2.36
N LYS A 8 34.32 2.30 1.28
CA LYS A 8 33.43 2.80 0.22
C LYS A 8 32.75 1.63 -0.52
N ALA A 9 33.48 0.57 -0.82
CA ALA A 9 32.92 -0.64 -1.44
C ALA A 9 31.91 -1.35 -0.52
N ALA A 10 32.19 -1.43 0.78
CA ALA A 10 31.26 -2.02 1.75
C ALA A 10 29.94 -1.22 1.85
N LYS A 11 30.01 0.12 1.92
CA LYS A 11 28.81 0.98 1.93
C LYS A 11 27.99 0.88 0.63
N ALA A 12 28.66 0.76 -0.51
CA ALA A 12 27.98 0.59 -1.79
C ALA A 12 27.25 -0.77 -1.86
N ALA A 13 27.88 -1.84 -1.37
CA ALA A 13 27.25 -3.16 -1.31
C ALA A 13 26.03 -3.17 -0.38
N ASP A 14 26.12 -2.52 0.79
CA ASP A 14 25.00 -2.41 1.74
C ASP A 14 23.80 -1.68 1.13
N ALA A 15 24.06 -0.54 0.46
CA ALA A 15 23.03 0.24 -0.22
C ALA A 15 22.33 -0.55 -1.34
N THR A 16 23.07 -1.40 -2.08
CA THR A 16 22.47 -2.25 -3.13
C THR A 16 21.57 -3.35 -2.56
N VAL A 17 21.93 -3.92 -1.41
CA VAL A 17 21.13 -4.96 -0.75
C VAL A 17 19.84 -4.38 -0.19
N ASP A 18 19.90 -3.21 0.44
CA ASP A 18 18.72 -2.53 0.95
C ASP A 18 17.77 -2.06 -0.15
N GLY A 19 18.30 -1.56 -1.28
CA GLY A 19 17.49 -1.23 -2.45
C GLY A 19 16.73 -2.44 -2.99
N HIS A 20 17.40 -3.59 -3.12
CA HIS A 20 16.76 -4.81 -3.63
C HIS A 20 15.67 -5.36 -2.69
N ARG A 21 15.87 -5.26 -1.37
CA ARG A 21 14.85 -5.63 -0.37
C ARG A 21 13.61 -4.75 -0.49
N GLU A 22 13.80 -3.44 -0.65
CA GLU A 22 12.69 -2.50 -0.80
C GLU A 22 11.93 -2.75 -2.11
N GLU A 23 12.63 -2.97 -3.22
CA GLU A 23 12.02 -3.33 -4.50
C GLU A 23 11.19 -4.61 -4.39
N THR A 24 11.74 -5.65 -3.74
CA THR A 24 11.04 -6.93 -3.53
C THR A 24 9.77 -6.74 -2.68
N ARG A 25 9.87 -5.91 -1.63
CA ARG A 25 8.73 -5.57 -0.76
C ARG A 25 7.65 -4.81 -1.54
N GLN A 26 8.04 -3.82 -2.35
CA GLN A 26 7.12 -3.07 -3.19
C GLN A 26 6.45 -3.94 -4.25
N GLU A 27 7.19 -4.87 -4.85
CA GLU A 27 6.63 -5.82 -5.81
C GLU A 27 5.60 -6.73 -5.15
N LEU A 28 5.89 -7.27 -3.97
CA LEU A 28 4.95 -8.07 -3.19
C LEU A 28 3.70 -7.26 -2.85
N ARG A 29 3.86 -6.04 -2.32
CA ARG A 29 2.75 -5.13 -2.00
C ARG A 29 1.84 -4.92 -3.21
N ARG A 30 2.43 -4.63 -4.38
CA ARG A 30 1.71 -4.42 -5.64
C ARG A 30 0.93 -5.66 -6.09
N LYS A 31 1.54 -6.86 -5.99
CA LYS A 31 0.88 -8.13 -6.33
C LYS A 31 -0.32 -8.40 -5.43
N LEU A 32 -0.16 -8.22 -4.12
CA LEU A 32 -1.24 -8.41 -3.15
C LEU A 32 -2.38 -7.43 -3.38
N HIS A 33 -2.07 -6.14 -3.54
CA HIS A 33 -3.05 -5.10 -3.83
C HIS A 33 -3.85 -5.45 -5.10
N TYR A 34 -3.18 -5.83 -6.19
CA TYR A 34 -3.85 -6.23 -7.43
C TYR A 34 -4.81 -7.41 -7.22
N LYS A 35 -4.39 -8.46 -6.51
CA LYS A 35 -5.22 -9.64 -6.22
C LYS A 35 -6.48 -9.30 -5.43
N VAL A 36 -6.39 -8.37 -4.47
CA VAL A 36 -7.55 -7.95 -3.67
C VAL A 36 -8.53 -7.14 -4.51
N VAL A 37 -8.03 -6.17 -5.28
CA VAL A 37 -8.87 -5.34 -6.15
C VAL A 37 -9.55 -6.19 -7.23
N GLU A 38 -8.83 -7.15 -7.80
CA GLU A 38 -9.40 -8.10 -8.78
C GLU A 38 -10.42 -9.05 -8.15
N GLY A 39 -10.14 -9.58 -6.95
CA GLY A 39 -10.99 -10.55 -6.28
C GLY A 39 -12.25 -9.95 -5.64
N LEU A 40 -12.15 -8.74 -5.09
CA LEU A 40 -13.28 -8.07 -4.41
C LEU A 40 -13.97 -7.03 -5.29
N GLY A 41 -13.34 -6.56 -6.37
CA GLY A 41 -13.79 -5.52 -7.31
C GLY A 41 -15.13 -4.83 -6.99
N PRO A 42 -16.29 -5.36 -7.43
CA PRO A 42 -17.60 -4.71 -7.21
C PRO A 42 -18.06 -4.71 -5.75
N THR A 43 -17.65 -5.71 -4.97
CA THR A 43 -18.02 -5.88 -3.57
C THR A 43 -17.40 -4.81 -2.69
N LEU A 44 -16.22 -4.26 -3.04
CA LEU A 44 -15.59 -3.15 -2.31
C LEU A 44 -16.48 -1.91 -2.21
N TYR A 45 -17.42 -1.74 -3.14
CA TYR A 45 -18.31 -0.57 -3.21
C TYR A 45 -19.75 -0.91 -2.80
N ASP A 46 -20.00 -2.10 -2.25
CA ASP A 46 -21.33 -2.50 -1.80
C ASP A 46 -21.74 -1.71 -0.55
N ARG A 47 -22.67 -0.77 -0.72
CA ARG A 47 -23.19 0.09 0.35
C ARG A 47 -24.03 -0.67 1.38
N GLN A 48 -24.37 -1.93 1.14
CA GLN A 48 -25.10 -2.74 2.11
C GLN A 48 -24.19 -3.36 3.17
N MET A 49 -22.87 -3.43 2.92
CA MET A 49 -21.90 -3.93 3.88
C MET A 49 -21.41 -2.83 4.82
N SER A 50 -21.21 -3.18 6.08
CA SER A 50 -20.52 -2.28 7.02
C SER A 50 -19.01 -2.24 6.75
N ASP A 51 -18.37 -1.12 7.10
CA ASP A 51 -16.92 -0.96 6.98
C ASP A 51 -16.14 -2.06 7.71
N ALA A 52 -16.65 -2.53 8.86
CA ALA A 52 -16.04 -3.59 9.63
C ALA A 52 -16.09 -4.95 8.90
N GLU A 53 -17.21 -5.27 8.25
CA GLU A 53 -17.35 -6.48 7.44
C GLU A 53 -16.48 -6.40 6.19
N MET A 54 -16.40 -5.24 5.54
CA MET A 54 -15.52 -5.01 4.40
C MET A 54 -14.06 -5.23 4.78
N LYS A 55 -13.64 -4.65 5.92
CA LYS A 55 -12.28 -4.79 6.43
C LYS A 55 -11.91 -6.24 6.71
N LEU A 56 -12.81 -7.01 7.32
CA LEU A 56 -12.59 -8.44 7.55
C LEU A 56 -12.37 -9.20 6.24
N ARG A 57 -13.19 -8.94 5.22
CA ARG A 57 -13.10 -9.61 3.91
C ARG A 57 -11.81 -9.27 3.16
N VAL A 58 -11.40 -8.00 3.20
CA VAL A 58 -10.12 -7.56 2.64
C VAL A 58 -8.96 -8.26 3.34
N MET A 59 -8.97 -8.31 4.67
CA MET A 59 -7.93 -8.99 5.44
C MET A 59 -7.85 -10.49 5.12
N GLU A 60 -8.99 -11.19 5.04
CA GLU A 60 -9.04 -12.60 4.65
C GLU A 60 -8.44 -12.85 3.26
N MET A 61 -8.80 -12.01 2.29
CA MET A 61 -8.27 -12.12 0.92
C MET A 61 -6.77 -11.83 0.85
N LEU A 62 -6.30 -10.83 1.61
CA LEU A 62 -4.88 -10.48 1.69
C LEU A 62 -4.05 -11.60 2.31
N GLU A 63 -4.55 -12.21 3.39
CA GLU A 63 -3.89 -13.37 4.01
C GLU A 63 -3.79 -14.54 3.03
N TRP A 64 -4.90 -14.87 2.36
CA TRP A 64 -4.90 -15.90 1.33
C TRP A 64 -3.91 -15.60 0.21
N ALA A 65 -3.89 -14.36 -0.29
CA ALA A 65 -3.01 -13.93 -1.37
C ALA A 65 -1.53 -13.98 -0.96
N LEU A 66 -1.21 -13.62 0.28
CA LEU A 66 0.16 -13.67 0.80
C LEU A 66 0.63 -15.11 1.01
N ASP A 67 -0.25 -16.01 1.44
CA ASP A 67 0.10 -17.42 1.61
C ASP A 67 0.41 -18.11 0.26
N GLN A 68 -0.10 -17.57 -0.87
CA GLN A 68 0.30 -18.02 -2.21
C GLN A 68 1.71 -17.54 -2.60
N GLU A 69 2.21 -16.47 -2.00
CA GLU A 69 3.53 -15.89 -2.30
C GLU A 69 4.60 -16.49 -1.39
N GLN A 70 5.07 -17.69 -1.72
CA GLN A 70 6.12 -18.42 -0.96
C GLN A 70 7.53 -17.80 -1.08
N SER A 71 7.68 -16.74 -1.88
CA SER A 71 8.98 -16.23 -2.32
C SER A 71 9.63 -15.24 -1.34
N VAL A 72 8.86 -14.67 -0.40
CA VAL A 72 9.36 -13.62 0.50
C VAL A 72 9.26 -14.07 1.97
N PRO A 73 10.38 -14.42 2.63
CA PRO A 73 10.37 -14.72 4.05
C PRO A 73 10.13 -13.43 4.85
N LEU A 74 8.92 -13.29 5.40
CA LEU A 74 8.53 -12.18 6.28
C LEU A 74 8.43 -12.67 7.73
N SER A 75 8.80 -11.81 8.67
CA SER A 75 8.45 -12.06 10.08
C SER A 75 6.93 -11.92 10.27
N ARG A 76 6.40 -12.49 11.35
CA ARG A 76 4.97 -12.33 11.70
C ARG A 76 4.57 -10.85 11.86
N ALA A 77 5.48 -10.03 12.40
CA ALA A 77 5.25 -8.60 12.57
C ALA A 77 5.20 -7.89 11.21
N ASP A 78 6.13 -8.19 10.32
CA ASP A 78 6.18 -7.58 8.98
C ASP A 78 4.99 -8.00 8.13
N ARG A 79 4.56 -9.27 8.23
CA ARG A 79 3.32 -9.76 7.61
C ARG A 79 2.14 -8.93 8.06
N LEU A 80 1.92 -8.78 9.36
CA LEU A 80 0.78 -8.02 9.87
C LEU A 80 0.83 -6.55 9.45
N ALA A 81 2.01 -5.92 9.51
CA ALA A 81 2.19 -4.54 9.08
C ALA A 81 1.89 -4.35 7.58
N LEU A 82 2.39 -5.24 6.72
CA LEU A 82 2.15 -5.20 5.28
C LEU A 82 0.66 -5.39 4.95
N LEU A 83 0.00 -6.36 5.59
CA LEU A 83 -1.43 -6.60 5.37
C LEU A 83 -2.27 -5.40 5.82
N GLN A 84 -1.95 -4.80 6.97
CA GLN A 84 -2.66 -3.63 7.47
C GLN A 84 -2.46 -2.42 6.54
N GLU A 85 -1.22 -2.17 6.09
CA GLU A 85 -0.91 -1.11 5.12
C GLU A 85 -1.74 -1.27 3.84
N ILE A 86 -1.76 -2.47 3.25
CA ILE A 86 -2.51 -2.71 2.02
C ILE A 86 -4.01 -2.63 2.26
N ALA A 87 -4.51 -3.12 3.39
CA ALA A 87 -5.93 -3.03 3.73
C ALA A 87 -6.36 -1.56 3.85
N ASP A 88 -5.56 -0.73 4.50
CA ASP A 88 -5.83 0.71 4.63
C ASP A 88 -5.77 1.40 3.25
N ASP A 89 -4.86 0.99 2.35
CA ASP A 89 -4.83 1.50 0.96
C ASP A 89 -6.02 1.06 0.10
N VAL A 90 -6.56 -0.14 0.32
CA VAL A 90 -7.68 -0.71 -0.46
C VAL A 90 -9.03 -0.18 0.03
N LEU A 91 -9.18 -0.01 1.34
CA LEU A 91 -10.41 0.47 1.97
C LEU A 91 -10.46 1.99 2.03
N GLY A 92 -9.30 2.62 2.15
CA GLY A 92 -9.14 4.05 2.01
C GLY A 92 -9.22 4.48 0.56
N TYR A 93 -9.22 5.79 0.38
CA TYR A 93 -9.14 6.43 -0.93
C TYR A 93 -7.67 6.72 -1.31
N GLY A 94 -6.71 6.32 -0.47
CA GLY A 94 -5.29 6.40 -0.74
C GLY A 94 -4.77 7.84 -0.61
N PRO A 95 -4.05 8.39 -1.60
CA PRO A 95 -3.45 9.73 -1.48
C PRO A 95 -4.48 10.85 -1.32
N ILE A 96 -5.76 10.59 -1.57
CA ILE A 96 -6.84 11.57 -1.38
C ILE A 96 -7.53 11.49 0.00
N ASP A 97 -7.24 10.47 0.81
CA ASP A 97 -7.80 10.32 2.16
C ASP A 97 -7.65 11.57 3.04
N PRO A 98 -6.48 12.25 3.08
CA PRO A 98 -6.35 13.46 3.89
C PRO A 98 -7.30 14.58 3.48
N PHE A 99 -7.69 14.64 2.20
CA PHE A 99 -8.63 15.65 1.72
C PHE A 99 -10.08 15.28 2.06
N LEU A 100 -10.42 13.99 2.02
CA LEU A 100 -11.76 13.50 2.37
C LEU A 100 -12.03 13.54 3.88
N ALA A 101 -10.98 13.44 4.70
CA ALA A 101 -11.08 13.58 6.15
C ALA A 101 -11.28 15.04 6.60
N ASP A 102 -11.03 16.03 5.74
CA ASP A 102 -11.16 17.45 6.09
C ASP A 102 -12.61 17.93 5.89
N PRO A 103 -13.33 18.26 6.97
CA PRO A 103 -14.73 18.69 6.88
C PRO A 103 -14.92 20.04 6.18
N GLU A 104 -13.86 20.83 5.97
CA GLU A 104 -13.92 22.08 5.20
C GLU A 104 -13.86 21.85 3.68
N ILE A 105 -13.42 20.66 3.24
CA ILE A 105 -13.34 20.29 1.82
C ILE A 105 -14.69 19.73 1.37
N THR A 106 -15.31 20.39 0.40
CA THR A 106 -16.64 20.03 -0.11
C THR A 106 -16.58 19.16 -1.36
N GLU A 107 -15.52 19.29 -2.16
CA GLU A 107 -15.33 18.53 -3.39
C GLU A 107 -13.84 18.21 -3.65
N VAL A 108 -13.57 17.01 -4.16
CA VAL A 108 -12.24 16.56 -4.59
C VAL A 108 -12.33 16.07 -6.04
N MET A 109 -11.60 16.73 -6.95
CA MET A 109 -11.56 16.37 -8.37
C MET A 109 -10.15 15.89 -8.78
N VAL A 110 -10.06 14.72 -9.41
CA VAL A 110 -8.80 14.16 -9.92
C VAL A 110 -8.78 14.24 -11.44
N ASN A 111 -8.01 15.17 -11.99
CA ASN A 111 -7.92 15.42 -13.44
C ASN A 111 -6.73 14.68 -14.09
N GLY A 112 -5.82 14.12 -13.31
CA GLY A 112 -4.68 13.36 -13.80
C GLY A 112 -3.72 12.92 -12.68
N PRO A 113 -2.66 12.15 -13.01
CA PRO A 113 -1.75 11.56 -12.03
C PRO A 113 -0.95 12.57 -11.18
N HIS A 114 -0.92 13.84 -11.59
CA HIS A 114 -0.26 14.93 -10.87
C HIS A 114 -1.18 16.13 -10.64
N SER A 115 -2.50 15.97 -10.82
CA SER A 115 -3.46 17.07 -10.74
C SER A 115 -4.67 16.65 -9.93
N VAL A 116 -4.70 17.12 -8.68
CA VAL A 116 -5.81 17.00 -7.75
C VAL A 116 -6.26 18.40 -7.37
N TRP A 117 -7.54 18.69 -7.54
CA TRP A 117 -8.18 19.93 -7.15
C TRP A 117 -9.09 19.67 -5.95
N VAL A 118 -9.08 20.57 -4.98
CA VAL A 118 -9.93 20.50 -3.79
C VAL A 118 -10.68 21.82 -3.66
N GLU A 119 -12.00 21.76 -3.49
CA GLU A 119 -12.83 22.92 -3.20
C GLU A 119 -12.96 23.05 -1.68
N ARG A 120 -12.69 24.24 -1.14
CA ARG A 120 -12.83 24.52 0.30
C ARG A 120 -13.74 25.70 0.52
N HIS A 121 -14.81 25.52 1.30
CA HIS A 121 -15.84 26.54 1.54
C HIS A 121 -16.52 27.08 0.25
N GLY A 122 -16.69 26.25 -0.78
CA GLY A 122 -17.36 26.65 -2.02
C GLY A 122 -16.47 27.47 -2.99
N LYS A 123 -15.14 27.31 -2.93
CA LYS A 123 -14.14 27.97 -3.78
C LYS A 123 -12.94 27.08 -4.10
#